data_AF-A0A383CLM7-F1
#
_entry.id   AF-A0A383CLM7-F1
#
_cell.length_a   1.000
_cell.length_b   1.000
_cell.length_c   1.000
_cell.angle_alpha   90.00
_cell.angle_beta   90.00
_cell.angle_gamma   90.00
#
_symmetry.space_group_name_H-M   'P 1'
#
loop_
_entity.id
_entity.type
_entity.pdbx_description
1 polymer ?
#
loop_
_entity_poly.entity_id
_entity_poly.type
_entity_poly.pdbx_seq_one_letter_code
_entity_poly.pdbx_strand_id
1 'polypeptide(L)' 'MTILPDPGRFTDDPLSAYTLPGRYYFDPEIYKQEQQQIFYRTWQY' A
#
# COMPACT_ATOMS: atom_id res chain seq x y z
N MET A 1 0.98 13.58 16.82
CA MET A 1 0.27 13.18 15.59
C MET A 1 1.32 12.90 14.54
N THR A 2 1.58 11.62 14.23
CA THR A 2 2.59 11.25 13.24
C THR A 2 1.96 11.38 11.86
N ILE A 3 2.36 12.40 11.10
CA ILE A 3 2.04 12.50 9.68
C ILE A 3 2.74 11.33 8.95
N LEU A 4 1.99 10.30 8.59
CA LEU A 4 2.54 9.26 7.72
C LEU A 4 2.69 9.90 6.33
N PRO A 5 3.86 9.81 5.68
CA PRO A 5 4.03 10.37 4.35
C PRO A 5 3.05 9.69 3.41
N ASP A 6 2.21 10.47 2.73
CA ASP A 6 1.32 9.97 1.70
C ASP A 6 2.17 9.45 0.53
N PRO A 7 2.30 8.12 0.34
CA PRO A 7 3.27 7.58 -0.60
C PRO A 7 2.93 7.88 -2.07
N GLY A 8 1.70 8.29 -2.36
CA GLY A 8 1.19 8.45 -3.71
C GLY A 8 -0.10 9.25 -3.80
N ARG A 9 -0.31 10.21 -2.89
CA ARG A 9 -1.50 11.09 -2.92
C ARG A 9 -2.82 10.31 -2.96
N PHE A 10 -2.97 9.38 -2.01
CA PHE A 10 -4.21 8.63 -1.85
C PHE A 10 -5.39 9.59 -1.66
N THR A 11 -6.42 9.39 -2.45
CA THR A 11 -7.64 10.21 -2.42
C THR A 11 -8.86 9.29 -2.51
N ASP A 12 -9.94 9.70 -1.86
CA ASP A 12 -11.25 9.06 -1.97
C ASP A 12 -11.94 9.38 -3.31
N ASP A 13 -11.60 10.53 -3.91
CA ASP A 13 -12.11 10.92 -5.22
C ASP A 13 -11.54 10.02 -6.34
N PRO A 14 -12.37 9.23 -7.03
CA PRO A 14 -11.89 8.29 -8.04
C PRO A 14 -11.35 8.99 -9.29
N LEU A 15 -11.77 10.23 -9.57
CA LEU A 15 -11.29 11.01 -10.73
C LEU A 15 -9.87 11.56 -10.52
N SER A 16 -9.44 11.67 -9.26
CA SER A 16 -8.11 12.15 -8.87
C SER A 16 -7.23 11.03 -8.31
N ALA A 17 -7.70 9.78 -8.36
CA ALA A 17 -6.97 8.63 -7.88
C ALA A 17 -5.89 8.20 -8.90
N TYR A 18 -4.70 7.88 -8.39
CA TYR A 18 -3.59 7.35 -9.17
C TYR A 18 -3.23 5.95 -8.69
N THR A 19 -2.57 5.18 -9.56
CA THR A 19 -2.02 3.89 -9.15
C THR A 19 -0.89 4.07 -8.14
N LEU A 20 -0.57 3.00 -7.41
CA LEU A 20 0.54 3.01 -6.49
C LEU A 20 1.85 3.36 -7.20
N PRO A 21 2.81 4.01 -6.52
CA PRO A 21 4.15 4.19 -7.03
C PRO A 21 4.77 2.83 -7.42
N GLY A 22 5.55 2.80 -8.51
CA GLY A 22 6.11 1.57 -9.08
C GLY A 22 6.80 0.65 -8.06
N ARG A 23 7.44 1.20 -7.03
CA ARG A 23 8.11 0.43 -5.96
C ARG A 23 7.17 -0.56 -5.26
N TYR A 24 5.89 -0.26 -5.12
CA TYR A 24 4.95 -1.14 -4.43
C TYR A 24 4.67 -2.44 -5.20
N TYR A 25 4.98 -2.49 -6.49
CA TYR A 25 4.80 -3.69 -7.31
C TYR A 25 6.05 -4.57 -7.38
N PHE A 26 7.24 -4.02 -7.14
CA PHE A 26 8.52 -4.70 -7.42
C PHE A 26 9.48 -4.76 -6.22
N ASP A 27 9.27 -3.94 -5.19
CA ASP A 27 10.16 -3.92 -4.04
C ASP A 27 9.89 -5.13 -3.11
N PRO A 28 10.87 -6.03 -2.93
CA PRO A 28 10.66 -7.25 -2.15
C PRO A 28 10.55 -6.99 -0.65
N GLU A 29 11.03 -5.85 -0.13
CA GLU A 29 10.84 -5.51 1.28
C GLU A 29 9.40 -5.07 1.55
N ILE A 30 8.82 -4.28 0.64
CA ILE A 30 7.40 -3.90 0.72
C ILE A 30 6.53 -5.16 0.71
N TYR A 31 6.79 -6.09 -0.19
CA TYR A 31 6.02 -7.34 -0.25
C TYR A 31 6.11 -8.17 1.04
N LYS A 32 7.29 -8.25 1.67
CA LYS A 32 7.45 -8.90 2.98
C LYS A 32 6.62 -8.20 4.06
N GLN A 33 6.56 -6.87 4.06
CA GLN A 33 5.73 -6.13 5.00
C GLN A 33 4.24 -6.43 4.79
N GLU A 34 3.78 -6.48 3.53
CA GLU A 34 2.39 -6.83 3.20
C GLU A 34 2.02 -8.24 3.67
N GLN A 35 2.93 -9.21 3.55
CA GLN A 35 2.74 -10.55 4.12
C GLN A 35 2.49 -10.51 5.63
N GLN A 36 3.35 -9.82 6.38
CA GLN A 36 3.28 -9.78 7.85
C GLN A 36 2.06 -9.02 8.37
N GLN A 37 1.66 -7.96 7.66
CA GLN A 37 0.62 -7.03 8.13
C GLN A 37 -0.76 -7.33 7.56
N ILE A 38 -0.84 -7.92 6.37
CA ILE A 38 -2.10 -8.15 5.67
C ILE A 38 -2.30 -9.66 5.51
N PHE A 39 -1.50 -10.33 4.69
CA PHE A 39 -1.84 -11.69 4.24
C PHE A 39 -1.89 -12.71 5.37
N TYR A 40 -1.00 -12.62 6.37
CA TYR A 40 -1.02 -13.52 7.54
C TYR A 40 -2.09 -13.18 8.58
N ARG A 41 -2.82 -12.08 8.38
CA ARG A 41 -3.84 -11.59 9.32
C ARG A 41 -5.24 -11.59 8.72
N THR A 42 -5.36 -11.93 7.45
CA THR A 42 -6.63 -11.95 6.72
C THR A 42 -6.92 -13.34 6.17
N TRP A 43 -8.21 -13.65 6.02
CA TRP A 43 -8.66 -14.89 5.41
C TRP A 43 -8.16 -14.98 3.96
N GLN A 44 -7.57 -16.13 3.62
CA GLN A 44 -7.19 -16.49 2.27
C GLN A 44 -8.24 -17.49 1.76
N TYR A 45 -8.85 -17.20 0.61
CA TYR A 45 -9.88 -18.03 -0.02
C TYR A 45 -9.26 -19.13 -0.89
#